data_AF-A0A2S4UTU5-F1
#
_entry.id   AF-A0A2S4UTU5-F1
#
_cell.length_a   1.000
_cell.length_b   1.000
_cell.length_c   1.000
_cell.angle_alpha   90.00
_cell.angle_beta   90.00
_cell.angle_gamma   90.00
#
_symmetry.space_group_name_H-M   'P 1'
#
loop_
_entity.id
_entity.type
_entity.pdbx_description
1 polymer ?
#
loop_
_entity_poly.entity_id
_entity_poly.type
_entity_poly.pdbx_seq_one_letter_code
_entity_poly.pdbx_strand_id
1 'polypeptide(L)'
;MPLQRGEWADGRIEVGPGDARLAELKEEAFCFQQATSSTNMSYTLYGFEENTRTRVCQITAKYEGVDLKISKVHPYEKDAGFEPYVAKFPHAQGKIPALEGAGVSITECVAICHVRYPTLPPTPISSNILIKSDIWDPRRHPQQYLSSIANKANLLGSSKEEAAEVLQWMVYINSELLIALSEQWLFLPPANRPYNKANVASAEKRASAMLDALEQLLLSRTFLVGQRITLADIFLANALVRGFATCLDASFRSTHPNVLRHFNTIVHQPNFLAVLGGEPTLTESKVEFTPPKKEKAAAAPKAEKKKEKKDDEEEEPLVPAEPKAKHPCEALGSAKCFPFDEWKRQFSNSEFPVAMKWLEENIDLSEYSFWKVTYKYHDELTQVFMSANLIGGFHSRLEASRKYLFGSAGVYGKTNASKIQGAYMIRGSDYKGVFDVAPDWESYDFEQLDFKNDIEFIKGCWNWDNTFDGLEYADGKVFK
;
A
#
# COMPACT_ATOMS: atom_id res chain seq x y z
N MET A 1 -6.75 -80.26 3.43
CA MET A 1 -7.40 -80.85 2.24
C MET A 1 -8.55 -81.74 2.73
N PRO A 2 -9.65 -81.87 1.97
CA PRO A 2 -10.32 -80.81 1.21
C PRO A 2 -11.84 -80.75 1.49
N LEU A 3 -12.49 -79.65 1.12
CA LEU A 3 -13.90 -79.67 0.68
C LEU A 3 -13.92 -79.29 -0.80
N GLN A 4 -14.69 -80.03 -1.60
CA GLN A 4 -14.74 -79.85 -3.05
C GLN A 4 -15.80 -78.82 -3.48
N ARG A 5 -15.70 -78.41 -4.75
CA ARG A 5 -16.56 -77.39 -5.38
C ARG A 5 -17.99 -77.90 -5.56
N GLY A 6 -18.95 -76.98 -5.45
CA GLY A 6 -20.16 -76.97 -6.27
C GLY A 6 -20.09 -75.74 -7.17
N GLU A 7 -20.21 -75.92 -8.48
CA GLU A 7 -20.12 -74.83 -9.46
C GLU A 7 -21.55 -74.34 -9.79
N TRP A 8 -21.75 -73.01 -9.79
CA TRP A 8 -23.04 -72.39 -10.11
C TRP A 8 -23.03 -71.86 -11.54
N ALA A 9 -23.93 -72.40 -12.38
CA ALA A 9 -24.10 -71.97 -13.77
C ALA A 9 -25.57 -72.07 -14.20
N ASP A 10 -26.34 -71.00 -13.97
CA ASP A 10 -27.16 -70.37 -15.02
C ASP A 10 -27.43 -68.89 -14.63
N GLY A 11 -27.52 -68.01 -15.62
CA GLY A 11 -27.48 -66.55 -15.45
C GLY A 11 -28.85 -65.88 -15.51
N ARG A 12 -29.71 -66.09 -14.51
CA ARG A 12 -30.97 -65.32 -14.35
C ARG A 12 -31.21 -64.91 -12.90
N ILE A 13 -31.06 -63.62 -12.63
CA ILE A 13 -31.47 -62.99 -11.37
C ILE A 13 -32.86 -62.41 -11.59
N GLU A 14 -33.86 -62.90 -10.84
CA GLU A 14 -35.16 -62.24 -10.77
C GLU A 14 -35.05 -60.94 -9.98
N VAL A 15 -35.44 -59.82 -10.59
CA VAL A 15 -35.31 -58.50 -9.98
C VAL A 15 -36.51 -58.21 -9.09
N GLY A 16 -36.32 -58.33 -7.78
CA GLY A 16 -37.28 -57.86 -6.77
C GLY A 16 -37.41 -56.33 -6.76
N PRO A 17 -38.37 -55.77 -5.99
CA PRO A 17 -38.77 -54.35 -6.04
C PRO A 17 -37.75 -53.34 -5.45
N GLY A 18 -36.45 -53.63 -5.48
CA GLY A 18 -35.39 -52.69 -5.16
C GLY A 18 -34.88 -51.88 -6.36
N ASP A 19 -35.19 -52.30 -7.59
CA ASP A 19 -34.55 -51.75 -8.80
C ASP A 19 -35.03 -50.33 -9.17
N ALA A 20 -36.23 -49.92 -8.77
CA ALA A 20 -36.73 -48.56 -8.99
C ALA A 20 -35.77 -47.51 -8.37
N ARG A 21 -35.34 -47.72 -7.13
CA ARG A 21 -34.37 -46.84 -6.46
C ARG A 21 -32.96 -46.95 -7.05
N LEU A 22 -32.62 -48.08 -7.66
CA LEU A 22 -31.35 -48.27 -8.36
C LEU A 22 -31.37 -47.62 -9.76
N ALA A 23 -32.54 -47.47 -10.38
CA ALA A 23 -32.76 -46.68 -11.59
C ALA A 23 -32.74 -45.18 -11.27
N GLU A 24 -33.47 -44.74 -10.23
CA GLU A 24 -33.41 -43.36 -9.72
C GLU A 24 -31.96 -42.95 -9.41
N LEU A 25 -31.21 -43.74 -8.65
CA LEU A 25 -29.79 -43.45 -8.35
C LEU A 25 -28.88 -43.43 -9.61
N LYS A 26 -29.26 -44.12 -10.69
CA LYS A 26 -28.55 -44.06 -11.98
C LYS A 26 -28.95 -42.83 -12.80
N GLU A 27 -30.22 -42.42 -12.79
CA GLU A 27 -30.66 -41.16 -13.39
C GLU A 27 -30.13 -39.95 -12.64
N GLU A 28 -30.13 -39.97 -11.30
CA GLU A 28 -29.47 -38.96 -10.46
C GLU A 28 -27.98 -38.88 -10.77
N ALA A 29 -27.27 -40.01 -10.83
CA ALA A 29 -25.84 -40.04 -11.18
C ALA A 29 -25.56 -39.60 -12.63
N PHE A 30 -26.44 -39.95 -13.59
CA PHE A 30 -26.32 -39.55 -14.99
C PHE A 30 -26.61 -38.05 -15.18
N CYS A 31 -27.63 -37.51 -14.50
CA CYS A 31 -27.85 -36.08 -14.38
C CYS A 31 -26.68 -35.38 -13.67
N PHE A 32 -26.02 -36.02 -12.68
CA PHE A 32 -24.80 -35.51 -12.05
C PHE A 32 -23.63 -35.47 -13.06
N GLN A 33 -23.48 -36.49 -13.90
CA GLN A 33 -22.47 -36.52 -14.97
C GLN A 33 -22.75 -35.51 -16.09
N GLN A 34 -24.02 -35.26 -16.44
CA GLN A 34 -24.39 -34.21 -17.40
C GLN A 34 -24.27 -32.80 -16.78
N ALA A 35 -24.63 -32.61 -15.52
CA ALA A 35 -24.46 -31.33 -14.82
C ALA A 35 -22.98 -30.99 -14.57
N THR A 36 -22.11 -32.00 -14.47
CA THR A 36 -20.65 -31.82 -14.43
C THR A 36 -19.99 -31.80 -15.82
N SER A 37 -20.74 -32.07 -16.90
CA SER A 37 -20.22 -31.91 -18.27
C SER A 37 -20.22 -30.43 -18.70
N SER A 38 -19.16 -29.73 -18.28
CA SER A 38 -18.64 -28.51 -18.90
C SER A 38 -19.66 -27.38 -19.16
N THR A 39 -20.41 -26.97 -18.14
CA THR A 39 -20.71 -25.54 -18.00
C THR A 39 -19.40 -24.82 -17.66
N ASN A 40 -18.66 -24.41 -18.70
CA ASN A 40 -17.44 -23.59 -18.52
C ASN A 40 -17.84 -22.25 -17.91
N MET A 41 -17.78 -22.18 -16.58
CA MET A 41 -17.95 -20.95 -15.81
C MET A 41 -16.74 -20.05 -16.06
N SER A 42 -16.83 -19.26 -17.14
CA SER A 42 -15.78 -18.34 -17.55
C SER A 42 -15.81 -17.10 -16.67
N TYR A 43 -14.70 -16.83 -15.99
CA TYR A 43 -14.54 -15.67 -15.12
C TYR A 43 -13.87 -14.53 -15.87
N THR A 44 -14.25 -13.28 -15.60
CA THR A 44 -13.56 -12.09 -16.10
C THR A 44 -12.82 -11.40 -14.95
N LEU A 45 -11.49 -11.32 -15.06
CA LEU A 45 -10.63 -10.54 -14.19
C LEU A 45 -10.39 -9.16 -14.82
N TYR A 46 -10.71 -8.10 -14.08
CA TYR A 46 -10.48 -6.72 -14.48
C TYR A 46 -9.15 -6.21 -13.91
N GLY A 47 -8.23 -5.79 -14.77
CA GLY A 47 -6.89 -5.33 -14.38
C GLY A 47 -5.92 -5.27 -15.55
N PHE A 48 -4.61 -5.39 -15.30
CA PHE A 48 -3.58 -5.45 -16.35
C PHE A 48 -2.44 -6.41 -15.99
N GLU A 49 -1.67 -6.86 -16.96
CA GLU A 49 -0.75 -8.01 -16.83
C GLU A 49 0.48 -7.71 -15.95
N GLU A 50 1.04 -6.51 -16.11
CA GLU A 50 2.18 -6.00 -15.36
C GLU A 50 1.82 -5.62 -13.90
N ASN A 51 0.54 -5.70 -13.53
CA ASN A 51 0.06 -5.42 -12.18
C ASN A 51 0.25 -6.64 -11.27
N THR A 52 1.15 -6.56 -10.30
CA THR A 52 1.45 -7.63 -9.34
C THR A 52 0.23 -8.26 -8.68
N ARG A 53 -0.81 -7.45 -8.36
CA ARG A 53 -2.06 -7.94 -7.73
C ARG A 53 -3.01 -8.62 -8.72
N THR A 54 -2.99 -8.23 -10.00
CA THR A 54 -3.75 -8.91 -11.06
C THR A 54 -3.06 -10.22 -11.46
N ARG A 55 -1.74 -10.21 -11.61
CA ARG A 55 -0.93 -11.39 -11.98
C ARG A 55 -1.06 -12.54 -10.99
N VAL A 56 -1.15 -12.28 -9.68
CA VAL A 56 -1.32 -13.35 -8.68
C VAL A 56 -2.64 -14.11 -8.84
N CYS A 57 -3.73 -13.42 -9.23
CA CYS A 57 -5.01 -14.05 -9.51
C CYS A 57 -4.96 -14.93 -10.78
N GLN A 58 -4.21 -14.50 -11.80
CA GLN A 58 -3.97 -15.27 -13.01
C GLN A 58 -3.15 -16.55 -12.73
N ILE A 59 -2.08 -16.46 -11.93
CA ILE A 59 -1.28 -17.61 -11.50
C ILE A 59 -2.17 -18.62 -10.74
N THR A 60 -2.94 -18.14 -9.75
CA THR A 60 -3.89 -18.99 -8.99
C THR A 60 -4.88 -19.71 -9.90
N ALA A 61 -5.47 -19.01 -10.88
CA ALA A 61 -6.40 -19.62 -11.83
C ALA A 61 -5.75 -20.69 -12.72
N LYS A 62 -4.48 -20.52 -13.14
CA LYS A 62 -3.74 -21.57 -13.86
C LYS A 62 -3.52 -22.81 -13.00
N TYR A 63 -3.13 -22.66 -11.73
CA TYR A 63 -2.96 -23.81 -10.83
C TYR A 63 -4.28 -24.58 -10.57
N GLU A 64 -5.40 -23.88 -10.41
CA GLU A 64 -6.71 -24.50 -10.16
C GLU A 64 -7.45 -24.96 -11.44
N GLY A 65 -6.90 -24.68 -12.61
CA GLY A 65 -7.47 -25.04 -13.91
C GLY A 65 -8.77 -24.30 -14.23
N VAL A 66 -8.85 -23.02 -13.86
CA VAL A 66 -10.03 -22.15 -14.08
C VAL A 66 -9.84 -21.31 -15.35
N ASP A 67 -10.89 -21.24 -16.18
CA ASP A 67 -10.93 -20.32 -17.33
C ASP A 67 -11.11 -18.88 -16.85
N LEU A 68 -10.10 -18.05 -17.13
CA LEU A 68 -10.01 -16.67 -16.65
C LEU A 68 -9.68 -15.73 -17.82
N LYS A 69 -10.69 -15.03 -18.29
CA LYS A 69 -10.59 -13.97 -19.28
C LYS A 69 -10.08 -12.68 -18.63
N ILE A 70 -9.13 -12.01 -19.26
CA ILE A 70 -8.67 -10.69 -18.82
C ILE A 70 -9.47 -9.59 -19.53
N SER A 71 -9.96 -8.62 -18.76
CA SER A 71 -10.47 -7.34 -19.26
C SER A 71 -9.46 -6.26 -18.88
N LYS A 72 -8.79 -5.66 -19.88
CA LYS A 72 -7.78 -4.63 -19.59
C LYS A 72 -8.45 -3.39 -18.97
N VAL A 73 -7.98 -3.03 -17.78
CA VAL A 73 -8.30 -1.81 -17.06
C VAL A 73 -7.02 -1.29 -16.42
N HIS A 74 -6.55 -0.11 -16.83
CA HIS A 74 -5.36 0.54 -16.28
C HIS A 74 -5.71 1.85 -15.51
N PRO A 75 -5.82 1.83 -14.16
CA PRO A 75 -6.30 2.96 -13.37
C PRO A 75 -5.50 4.27 -13.49
N TYR A 76 -4.22 4.18 -13.88
CA TYR A 76 -3.36 5.35 -14.06
C TYR A 76 -3.47 5.99 -15.45
N GLU A 77 -3.81 5.21 -16.48
CA GLU A 77 -4.08 5.71 -17.85
C GLU A 77 -5.55 6.14 -18.01
N LYS A 78 -6.46 5.53 -17.25
CA LYS A 78 -7.92 5.64 -17.42
C LYS A 78 -8.33 5.33 -18.86
N ASP A 79 -7.92 4.14 -19.30
CA ASP A 79 -8.31 3.54 -20.57
C ASP A 79 -9.85 3.39 -20.70
N ALA A 80 -10.31 3.05 -21.91
CA ALA A 80 -11.75 2.91 -22.19
C ALA A 80 -12.46 1.85 -21.33
N GLY A 81 -11.72 0.96 -20.65
CA GLY A 81 -12.27 0.02 -19.67
C GLY A 81 -12.55 0.63 -18.30
N PHE A 82 -11.91 1.74 -17.93
CA PHE A 82 -11.92 2.28 -16.57
C PHE A 82 -13.28 2.82 -16.10
N GLU A 83 -13.96 3.67 -16.88
CA GLU A 83 -15.28 4.20 -16.46
C GLU A 83 -16.37 3.09 -16.41
N PRO A 84 -16.48 2.17 -17.39
CA PRO A 84 -17.34 0.97 -17.28
C PRO A 84 -17.00 0.08 -16.07
N TYR A 85 -15.70 -0.05 -15.74
CA TYR A 85 -15.24 -0.80 -14.58
C TYR A 85 -15.67 -0.15 -13.26
N VAL A 86 -15.48 1.16 -13.09
CA VAL A 86 -15.91 1.89 -11.89
C VAL A 86 -17.43 1.85 -11.72
N ALA A 87 -18.19 1.92 -12.82
CA ALA A 87 -19.65 1.77 -12.78
C ALA A 87 -20.09 0.36 -12.35
N LYS A 88 -19.32 -0.69 -12.67
CA LYS A 88 -19.61 -2.09 -12.27
C LYS A 88 -19.16 -2.40 -10.84
N PHE A 89 -18.02 -1.86 -10.40
CA PHE A 89 -17.45 -2.08 -9.06
C PHE A 89 -17.28 -0.76 -8.30
N PRO A 90 -18.37 -0.04 -7.96
CA PRO A 90 -18.27 1.25 -7.26
C PRO A 90 -17.58 1.11 -5.88
N HIS A 91 -17.75 -0.03 -5.21
CA HIS A 91 -17.07 -0.36 -3.96
C HIS A 91 -15.54 -0.53 -4.11
N ALA A 92 -15.02 -0.80 -5.31
CA ALA A 92 -13.59 -0.88 -5.57
C ALA A 92 -12.89 0.49 -5.52
N GLN A 93 -13.64 1.60 -5.63
CA GLN A 93 -13.09 2.96 -5.73
C GLN A 93 -12.03 3.11 -6.86
N GLY A 94 -12.15 2.34 -7.94
CA GLY A 94 -11.18 2.32 -9.04
C GLY A 94 -9.88 1.53 -8.79
N LYS A 95 -9.73 0.89 -7.62
CA LYS A 95 -8.67 -0.10 -7.36
C LYS A 95 -8.89 -1.35 -8.21
N ILE A 96 -7.83 -2.10 -8.48
CA ILE A 96 -7.84 -3.40 -9.19
C ILE A 96 -6.99 -4.43 -8.43
N PRO A 97 -7.20 -5.75 -8.61
CA PRO A 97 -8.21 -6.38 -9.48
C PRO A 97 -9.62 -6.48 -8.87
N ALA A 98 -10.58 -6.74 -9.76
CA ALA A 98 -11.88 -7.33 -9.40
C ALA A 98 -12.23 -8.50 -10.33
N LEU A 99 -13.14 -9.36 -9.88
CA LEU A 99 -13.57 -10.58 -10.55
C LEU A 99 -15.10 -10.58 -10.76
N GLU A 100 -15.54 -11.08 -11.92
CA GLU A 100 -16.94 -11.32 -12.29
C GLU A 100 -17.10 -12.67 -13.00
N GLY A 101 -18.33 -13.17 -13.09
CA GLY A 101 -18.73 -14.35 -13.88
C GLY A 101 -19.14 -15.53 -13.01
N ALA A 102 -20.28 -16.17 -13.30
CA ALA A 102 -20.98 -17.18 -12.47
C ALA A 102 -21.74 -16.67 -11.22
N GLY A 103 -22.35 -15.47 -11.29
CA GLY A 103 -23.11 -14.88 -10.16
C GLY A 103 -22.25 -14.08 -9.18
N VAL A 104 -21.21 -13.43 -9.71
CA VAL A 104 -20.00 -13.04 -8.97
C VAL A 104 -19.68 -11.57 -9.18
N SER A 105 -19.31 -10.89 -8.09
CA SER A 105 -18.67 -9.57 -8.08
C SER A 105 -17.83 -9.48 -6.81
N ILE A 106 -16.50 -9.50 -6.93
CA ILE A 106 -15.60 -9.39 -5.77
C ILE A 106 -14.30 -8.66 -6.11
N THR A 107 -13.81 -7.84 -5.18
CA THR A 107 -12.56 -7.08 -5.24
C THR A 107 -11.50 -7.66 -4.30
N GLU A 108 -10.31 -7.05 -4.29
CA GLU A 108 -9.14 -7.41 -3.47
C GLU A 108 -8.50 -8.76 -3.85
N CYS A 109 -7.23 -8.71 -4.28
CA CYS A 109 -6.54 -9.89 -4.81
C CYS A 109 -6.37 -11.02 -3.80
N VAL A 110 -6.27 -10.71 -2.50
CA VAL A 110 -6.25 -11.73 -1.43
C VAL A 110 -7.59 -12.47 -1.39
N ALA A 111 -8.72 -11.76 -1.43
CA ALA A 111 -10.04 -12.39 -1.39
C ALA A 111 -10.33 -13.18 -2.68
N ILE A 112 -10.09 -12.58 -3.84
CA ILE A 112 -10.19 -13.24 -5.17
C ILE A 112 -9.40 -14.56 -5.21
N CYS A 113 -8.23 -14.61 -4.58
CA CYS A 113 -7.39 -15.80 -4.49
C CYS A 113 -7.69 -16.74 -3.31
N HIS A 114 -8.49 -16.36 -2.30
CA HIS A 114 -8.63 -17.15 -1.04
C HIS A 114 -10.02 -17.74 -0.80
N VAL A 115 -11.09 -17.12 -1.31
CA VAL A 115 -12.49 -17.40 -0.96
C VAL A 115 -12.81 -18.90 -0.85
N ARG A 116 -13.53 -19.27 0.22
CA ARG A 116 -13.81 -20.65 0.63
C ARG A 116 -15.10 -20.79 1.43
N TYR A 117 -16.18 -21.28 0.80
CA TYR A 117 -17.47 -21.55 1.46
C TYR A 117 -18.08 -22.91 1.08
N PRO A 118 -18.98 -23.47 1.91
CA PRO A 118 -18.87 -24.89 2.28
C PRO A 118 -19.62 -25.87 1.36
N THR A 119 -19.09 -27.08 1.29
CA THR A 119 -19.78 -28.27 0.79
C THR A 119 -20.87 -28.70 1.78
N LEU A 120 -22.05 -28.08 1.69
CA LEU A 120 -23.30 -28.70 2.14
C LEU A 120 -24.02 -29.25 0.91
N PRO A 121 -24.39 -30.55 0.89
CA PRO A 121 -25.30 -31.03 -0.15
C PRO A 121 -26.66 -30.34 0.03
N PRO A 122 -27.37 -30.00 -1.05
CA PRO A 122 -28.76 -29.55 -0.94
C PRO A 122 -29.58 -30.71 -0.38
N THR A 123 -30.08 -30.58 0.86
CA THR A 123 -31.12 -31.48 1.34
C THR A 123 -32.37 -31.30 0.46
N PRO A 124 -32.99 -32.37 -0.04
CA PRO A 124 -34.22 -32.24 -0.82
C PRO A 124 -35.28 -31.53 0.00
N ILE A 125 -35.83 -30.44 -0.54
CA ILE A 125 -36.96 -29.76 0.10
C ILE A 125 -38.19 -30.63 -0.14
N SER A 126 -38.50 -31.50 0.84
CA SER A 126 -39.81 -32.13 0.90
C SER A 126 -40.87 -31.04 1.10
N SER A 127 -41.67 -30.81 0.06
CA SER A 127 -42.61 -29.70 0.00
C SER A 127 -43.82 -29.93 0.92
N ASN A 128 -43.68 -29.63 2.22
CA ASN A 128 -44.79 -29.38 3.15
C ASN A 128 -44.30 -28.85 4.51
N ILE A 129 -44.04 -27.53 4.60
CA ILE A 129 -44.11 -26.75 5.85
C ILE A 129 -44.32 -25.27 5.47
N LEU A 130 -45.42 -24.67 5.95
CA LEU A 130 -45.70 -23.24 5.87
C LEU A 130 -45.42 -22.64 7.25
N ILE A 131 -44.33 -21.89 7.38
CA ILE A 131 -44.05 -21.07 8.58
C ILE A 131 -43.88 -19.62 8.15
N LYS A 132 -44.66 -18.73 8.78
CA LYS A 132 -44.48 -17.28 8.74
C LYS A 132 -43.65 -16.84 9.94
N SER A 133 -42.45 -16.30 9.72
CA SER A 133 -41.80 -15.36 10.64
C SER A 133 -40.55 -14.75 10.00
N ASP A 134 -40.28 -13.49 10.34
CA ASP A 134 -39.11 -12.74 9.87
C ASP A 134 -37.86 -13.17 10.64
N ILE A 135 -37.30 -14.33 10.28
CA ILE A 135 -36.02 -14.82 10.78
C ILE A 135 -34.99 -14.72 9.65
N TRP A 136 -33.88 -14.02 9.93
CA TRP A 136 -32.73 -13.87 9.05
C TRP A 136 -32.20 -15.25 8.60
N ASP A 137 -32.26 -15.53 7.30
CA ASP A 137 -31.90 -16.82 6.71
C ASP A 137 -30.53 -16.74 5.99
N PRO A 138 -29.44 -17.24 6.59
CA PRO A 138 -28.08 -17.11 6.03
C PRO A 138 -27.84 -17.95 4.75
N ARG A 139 -28.85 -18.62 4.20
CA ARG A 139 -28.73 -19.55 3.06
C ARG A 139 -29.05 -18.93 1.69
N ARG A 140 -29.37 -17.63 1.61
CA ARG A 140 -29.91 -16.99 0.39
C ARG A 140 -28.90 -16.44 -0.64
N HIS A 141 -27.58 -16.54 -0.40
CA HIS A 141 -26.57 -15.96 -1.29
C HIS A 141 -25.43 -16.94 -1.65
N PRO A 142 -25.52 -17.67 -2.78
CA PRO A 142 -24.44 -18.53 -3.27
C PRO A 142 -23.38 -17.72 -4.02
N GLN A 143 -22.15 -17.67 -3.49
CA GLN A 143 -21.06 -16.82 -3.99
C GLN A 143 -19.72 -17.59 -3.92
N GLN A 144 -19.17 -17.98 -5.08
CA GLN A 144 -18.14 -19.03 -5.24
C GLN A 144 -16.85 -18.53 -5.93
N TYR A 145 -15.75 -18.22 -5.22
CA TYR A 145 -14.54 -17.61 -5.84
C TYR A 145 -13.25 -18.45 -5.66
N LEU A 146 -12.20 -18.05 -6.39
CA LEU A 146 -11.49 -18.95 -7.31
C LEU A 146 -10.82 -20.18 -6.70
N SER A 147 -10.15 -20.05 -5.56
CA SER A 147 -9.35 -21.14 -4.98
C SER A 147 -10.19 -22.29 -4.43
N SER A 148 -11.37 -22.06 -3.86
CA SER A 148 -12.17 -23.14 -3.26
C SER A 148 -13.12 -23.85 -4.21
N ILE A 149 -13.42 -23.26 -5.38
CA ILE A 149 -14.29 -23.88 -6.39
C ILE A 149 -13.70 -25.23 -6.83
N ALA A 150 -12.38 -25.31 -6.76
CA ALA A 150 -11.57 -26.46 -7.08
C ALA A 150 -10.78 -26.98 -5.87
N ASN A 151 -9.89 -26.15 -5.30
CA ASN A 151 -8.77 -26.55 -4.43
C ASN A 151 -8.05 -27.83 -4.93
N LYS A 152 -8.04 -28.05 -6.25
CA LYS A 152 -7.46 -29.20 -6.96
C LYS A 152 -5.94 -29.19 -6.82
N ALA A 153 -5.33 -28.00 -6.81
CA ALA A 153 -3.91 -27.83 -6.52
C ALA A 153 -3.62 -27.80 -5.00
N ASN A 154 -4.64 -27.86 -4.14
CA ASN A 154 -4.57 -27.80 -2.68
C ASN A 154 -3.69 -26.64 -2.17
N LEU A 155 -3.93 -25.44 -2.71
CA LEU A 155 -3.15 -24.24 -2.40
C LEU A 155 -3.55 -23.58 -1.07
N LEU A 156 -4.72 -23.94 -0.52
CA LEU A 156 -5.28 -23.43 0.74
C LEU A 156 -4.82 -24.21 1.99
N GLY A 157 -3.76 -25.01 1.87
CA GLY A 157 -3.33 -25.91 2.95
C GLY A 157 -4.24 -27.12 3.17
N SER A 158 -3.71 -28.10 3.89
CA SER A 158 -4.28 -29.44 4.10
C SER A 158 -5.09 -29.53 5.41
N SER A 159 -4.82 -28.63 6.36
CA SER A 159 -5.53 -28.51 7.64
C SER A 159 -6.14 -27.11 7.81
N LYS A 160 -6.85 -26.86 8.92
CA LYS A 160 -7.39 -25.51 9.22
C LYS A 160 -6.29 -24.54 9.65
N GLU A 161 -5.27 -25.08 10.28
CA GLU A 161 -4.09 -24.40 10.80
C GLU A 161 -3.19 -24.00 9.62
N GLU A 162 -2.89 -24.91 8.68
CA GLU A 162 -2.21 -24.56 7.43
C GLU A 162 -3.00 -23.52 6.62
N ALA A 163 -4.34 -23.61 6.59
CA ALA A 163 -5.18 -22.62 5.90
C ALA A 163 -5.12 -21.22 6.53
N ALA A 164 -4.98 -21.14 7.86
CA ALA A 164 -4.80 -19.89 8.59
C ALA A 164 -3.39 -19.31 8.37
N GLU A 165 -2.34 -20.13 8.40
CA GLU A 165 -0.98 -19.70 8.06
C GLU A 165 -0.91 -19.19 6.61
N VAL A 166 -1.54 -19.88 5.65
CA VAL A 166 -1.60 -19.44 4.25
C VAL A 166 -2.27 -18.07 4.14
N LEU A 167 -3.41 -17.85 4.81
CA LEU A 167 -4.07 -16.54 4.80
C LEU A 167 -3.21 -15.45 5.44
N GLN A 168 -2.55 -15.74 6.58
CA GLN A 168 -1.64 -14.82 7.25
C GLN A 168 -0.53 -14.35 6.29
N TRP A 169 0.13 -15.27 5.59
CA TRP A 169 1.15 -14.94 4.61
C TRP A 169 0.60 -14.14 3.43
N MET A 170 -0.55 -14.52 2.85
CA MET A 170 -1.18 -13.77 1.76
C MET A 170 -1.45 -12.31 2.12
N VAL A 171 -1.96 -12.06 3.34
CA VAL A 171 -2.23 -10.70 3.84
C VAL A 171 -0.93 -9.95 4.10
N TYR A 172 -0.01 -10.52 4.88
CA TYR A 172 1.28 -9.89 5.22
C TYR A 172 2.11 -9.53 3.97
N ILE A 173 2.20 -10.45 3.00
CA ILE A 173 2.94 -10.20 1.76
C ILE A 173 2.28 -9.12 0.92
N ASN A 174 0.94 -9.09 0.85
CA ASN A 174 0.21 -8.10 0.05
C ASN A 174 0.20 -6.69 0.65
N SER A 175 0.14 -6.58 1.98
CA SER A 175 -0.04 -5.31 2.71
C SER A 175 1.29 -4.71 3.17
N GLU A 176 2.24 -5.52 3.66
CA GLU A 176 3.52 -5.03 4.18
C GLU A 176 4.62 -5.14 3.12
N LEU A 177 5.01 -6.37 2.77
CA LEU A 177 6.19 -6.63 1.94
C LEU A 177 6.06 -6.03 0.53
N LEU A 178 4.92 -6.25 -0.14
CA LEU A 178 4.66 -5.70 -1.48
C LEU A 178 4.60 -4.17 -1.47
N ILE A 179 4.15 -3.52 -0.38
CA ILE A 179 4.14 -2.06 -0.29
C ILE A 179 5.56 -1.53 -0.14
N ALA A 180 6.31 -1.99 0.87
CA ALA A 180 7.70 -1.58 1.11
C ALA A 180 8.65 -1.91 -0.05
N LEU A 181 8.38 -2.98 -0.80
CA LEU A 181 9.07 -3.25 -2.07
C LEU A 181 8.63 -2.25 -3.14
N SER A 182 7.33 -2.05 -3.36
CA SER A 182 6.82 -1.21 -4.45
C SER A 182 7.26 0.26 -4.38
N GLU A 183 7.38 0.82 -3.20
CA GLU A 183 7.84 2.20 -2.99
C GLU A 183 9.26 2.45 -3.55
N GLN A 184 10.08 1.41 -3.67
CA GLN A 184 11.42 1.46 -4.27
C GLN A 184 11.42 1.48 -5.81
N TRP A 185 10.27 1.30 -6.48
CA TRP A 185 10.18 1.28 -7.95
C TRP A 185 8.95 1.96 -8.54
N LEU A 186 8.03 2.51 -7.71
CA LEU A 186 6.80 3.16 -8.17
C LEU A 186 7.04 4.45 -8.98
N PHE A 187 8.28 4.97 -8.98
CA PHE A 187 8.71 6.06 -9.86
C PHE A 187 9.02 5.59 -11.29
N LEU A 188 9.21 4.29 -11.52
CA LEU A 188 9.39 3.71 -12.84
C LEU A 188 8.03 3.46 -13.53
N PRO A 189 7.99 3.34 -14.87
CA PRO A 189 6.79 2.93 -15.60
C PRO A 189 6.18 1.59 -15.10
N PRO A 190 4.86 1.37 -15.27
CA PRO A 190 3.85 2.33 -15.73
C PRO A 190 3.33 3.27 -14.62
N ALA A 191 3.81 3.12 -13.38
CA ALA A 191 3.29 3.86 -12.23
C ALA A 191 3.76 5.33 -12.17
N ASN A 192 4.99 5.60 -12.64
CA ASN A 192 5.52 6.95 -12.95
C ASN A 192 5.28 8.02 -11.86
N ARG A 193 5.38 7.64 -10.58
CA ARG A 193 5.22 8.58 -9.45
C ARG A 193 6.47 9.47 -9.29
N PRO A 194 6.35 10.66 -8.70
CA PRO A 194 7.53 11.46 -8.34
C PRO A 194 8.51 10.66 -7.47
N TYR A 195 9.80 10.68 -7.82
CA TYR A 195 10.85 10.06 -7.02
C TYR A 195 11.05 10.83 -5.70
N ASN A 196 11.15 10.10 -4.59
CA ASN A 196 11.48 10.65 -3.28
C ASN A 196 12.51 9.75 -2.60
N LYS A 197 13.74 10.24 -2.49
CA LYS A 197 14.90 9.53 -1.94
C LYS A 197 14.68 9.03 -0.50
N ALA A 198 14.04 9.85 0.35
CA ALA A 198 13.77 9.50 1.74
C ALA A 198 12.72 8.39 1.86
N ASN A 199 11.66 8.45 1.06
CA ASN A 199 10.64 7.39 1.01
C ASN A 199 11.25 6.08 0.48
N VAL A 200 12.06 6.14 -0.59
CA VAL A 200 12.75 4.96 -1.15
C VAL A 200 13.69 4.33 -0.12
N ALA A 201 14.51 5.11 0.59
CA ALA A 201 15.42 4.58 1.62
C ALA A 201 14.68 4.01 2.84
N SER A 202 13.56 4.63 3.26
CA SER A 202 12.68 4.10 4.32
C SER A 202 12.01 2.78 3.90
N ALA A 203 11.58 2.70 2.65
CA ALA A 203 10.97 1.51 2.06
C ALA A 203 11.97 0.37 1.87
N GLU A 204 13.20 0.70 1.45
CA GLU A 204 14.34 -0.23 1.41
C GLU A 204 14.64 -0.81 2.80
N LYS A 205 14.81 0.03 3.82
CA LYS A 205 15.04 -0.44 5.20
C LYS A 205 13.93 -1.38 5.71
N ARG A 206 12.65 -1.05 5.44
CA ARG A 206 11.51 -1.91 5.79
C ARG A 206 11.54 -3.23 5.02
N ALA A 207 11.76 -3.19 3.72
CA ALA A 207 11.81 -4.39 2.89
C ALA A 207 12.97 -5.32 3.30
N SER A 208 14.17 -4.79 3.52
CA SER A 208 15.32 -5.56 4.01
C SER A 208 14.98 -6.29 5.31
N ALA A 209 14.49 -5.60 6.34
CA ALA A 209 14.17 -6.24 7.63
C ALA A 209 13.12 -7.37 7.52
N MET A 210 12.17 -7.26 6.58
CA MET A 210 11.20 -8.33 6.29
C MET A 210 11.81 -9.49 5.49
N LEU A 211 12.77 -9.21 4.61
CA LEU A 211 13.49 -10.20 3.81
C LEU A 211 14.55 -10.95 4.63
N ASP A 212 15.23 -10.27 5.56
CA ASP A 212 16.13 -10.87 6.55
C ASP A 212 15.37 -11.92 7.39
N ALA A 213 14.16 -11.59 7.85
CA ALA A 213 13.30 -12.49 8.60
C ALA A 213 12.81 -13.69 7.76
N LEU A 214 12.47 -13.46 6.48
CA LEU A 214 12.10 -14.52 5.54
C LEU A 214 13.29 -15.43 5.19
N GLU A 215 14.50 -14.90 5.08
CA GLU A 215 15.73 -15.66 4.85
C GLU A 215 16.00 -16.64 6.00
N GLN A 216 15.90 -16.18 7.26
CA GLN A 216 16.03 -17.06 8.43
C GLN A 216 14.90 -18.11 8.51
N LEU A 217 13.67 -17.75 8.13
CA LEU A 217 12.56 -18.71 8.09
C LEU A 217 12.78 -19.80 7.03
N LEU A 218 13.17 -19.39 5.82
CA LEU A 218 13.36 -20.26 4.66
C LEU A 218 14.63 -21.12 4.75
N LEU A 219 15.58 -20.80 5.64
CA LEU A 219 16.72 -21.67 5.96
C LEU A 219 16.29 -23.09 6.36
N SER A 220 15.16 -23.21 7.09
CA SER A 220 14.63 -24.49 7.59
C SER A 220 13.41 -25.02 6.83
N ARG A 221 12.84 -24.23 5.90
CA ARG A 221 11.60 -24.55 5.18
C ARG A 221 11.77 -24.43 3.68
N THR A 222 11.36 -25.44 2.91
CA THR A 222 11.32 -25.39 1.43
C THR A 222 10.26 -24.40 0.93
N PHE A 223 9.09 -24.43 1.57
CA PHE A 223 7.90 -23.62 1.30
C PHE A 223 7.45 -22.89 2.57
N LEU A 224 6.68 -21.82 2.47
CA LEU A 224 6.26 -21.04 3.65
C LEU A 224 5.35 -21.83 4.60
N VAL A 225 4.44 -22.65 4.07
CA VAL A 225 3.48 -23.44 4.84
C VAL A 225 3.47 -24.90 4.36
N GLY A 226 3.52 -25.84 5.29
CA GLY A 226 3.53 -27.28 4.97
C GLY A 226 4.77 -27.73 4.18
N GLN A 227 4.60 -28.74 3.33
CA GLN A 227 5.66 -29.34 2.49
C GLN A 227 5.30 -29.34 0.99
N ARG A 228 4.49 -28.36 0.56
CA ARG A 228 4.04 -28.18 -0.83
C ARG A 228 3.85 -26.70 -1.14
N ILE A 229 3.76 -26.36 -2.43
CA ILE A 229 3.38 -25.01 -2.87
C ILE A 229 1.96 -24.68 -2.39
N THR A 230 1.82 -23.51 -1.78
CA THR A 230 0.56 -22.91 -1.34
C THR A 230 0.38 -21.51 -1.93
N LEU A 231 -0.75 -20.84 -1.63
CA LEU A 231 -0.92 -19.43 -2.00
C LEU A 231 0.10 -18.51 -1.32
N ALA A 232 0.62 -18.88 -0.14
CA ALA A 232 1.67 -18.11 0.53
C ALA A 232 2.92 -17.99 -0.36
N ASP A 233 3.37 -19.13 -0.91
CA ASP A 233 4.53 -19.22 -1.78
C ASP A 233 4.32 -18.46 -3.10
N ILE A 234 3.14 -18.61 -3.70
CA ILE A 234 2.75 -17.92 -4.93
C ILE A 234 2.72 -16.40 -4.70
N PHE A 235 2.18 -15.93 -3.57
CA PHE A 235 2.18 -14.51 -3.22
C PHE A 235 3.60 -13.97 -3.01
N LEU A 236 4.46 -14.68 -2.27
CA LEU A 236 5.85 -14.26 -2.02
C LEU A 236 6.62 -14.14 -3.32
N ALA A 237 6.66 -15.21 -4.11
CA ALA A 237 7.41 -15.21 -5.37
C ALA A 237 6.90 -14.12 -6.32
N ASN A 238 5.58 -13.94 -6.45
CA ASN A 238 4.98 -12.91 -7.29
C ASN A 238 5.28 -11.48 -6.83
N ALA A 239 5.36 -11.22 -5.52
CA ALA A 239 5.79 -9.91 -5.00
C ALA A 239 7.27 -9.64 -5.32
N LEU A 240 8.12 -10.66 -5.21
CA LEU A 240 9.55 -10.59 -5.47
C LEU A 240 9.92 -10.40 -6.96
N VAL A 241 9.08 -10.84 -7.92
CA VAL A 241 9.37 -10.73 -9.37
C VAL A 241 9.84 -9.33 -9.77
N ARG A 242 9.13 -8.28 -9.37
CA ARG A 242 9.53 -6.90 -9.73
C ARG A 242 10.66 -6.37 -8.84
N GLY A 243 10.80 -6.88 -7.62
CA GLY A 243 11.95 -6.58 -6.76
C GLY A 243 13.26 -7.06 -7.38
N PHE A 244 13.35 -8.32 -7.80
CA PHE A 244 14.52 -8.84 -8.51
C PHE A 244 14.76 -8.14 -9.85
N ALA A 245 13.74 -7.61 -10.51
CA ALA A 245 13.90 -6.82 -11.72
C ALA A 245 14.35 -5.35 -11.48
N THR A 246 14.34 -4.82 -10.24
CA THR A 246 14.64 -3.39 -10.00
C THR A 246 15.53 -3.05 -8.80
N CYS A 247 15.44 -3.74 -7.65
CA CYS A 247 16.12 -3.32 -6.41
C CYS A 247 16.76 -4.47 -5.60
N LEU A 248 16.38 -5.72 -5.84
CA LEU A 248 16.98 -6.91 -5.21
C LEU A 248 18.15 -7.41 -6.07
N ASP A 249 19.23 -6.64 -6.04
CA ASP A 249 20.42 -6.75 -6.89
C ASP A 249 21.30 -7.99 -6.60
N ALA A 250 22.46 -8.09 -7.26
CA ALA A 250 23.41 -9.20 -7.05
C ALA A 250 23.96 -9.24 -5.61
N SER A 251 24.10 -8.10 -4.94
CA SER A 251 24.55 -8.01 -3.54
C SER A 251 23.51 -8.57 -2.58
N PHE A 252 22.24 -8.20 -2.76
CA PHE A 252 21.11 -8.81 -2.05
C PHE A 252 21.05 -10.32 -2.31
N ARG A 253 21.14 -10.76 -3.57
CA ARG A 253 21.13 -12.19 -3.93
C ARG A 253 22.27 -12.98 -3.27
N SER A 254 23.44 -12.37 -3.05
CA SER A 254 24.57 -13.00 -2.35
C SER A 254 24.35 -13.20 -0.84
N THR A 255 23.51 -12.38 -0.22
CA THR A 255 23.23 -12.41 1.23
C THR A 255 21.91 -13.13 1.58
N HIS A 256 21.00 -13.26 0.61
CA HIS A 256 19.68 -13.88 0.77
C HIS A 256 19.49 -15.16 -0.11
N PRO A 257 20.34 -16.19 0.05
CA PRO A 257 20.29 -17.39 -0.78
C PRO A 257 19.02 -18.22 -0.60
N ASN A 258 18.38 -18.26 0.58
CA ASN A 258 17.16 -19.05 0.80
C ASN A 258 15.91 -18.37 0.22
N VAL A 259 15.82 -17.04 0.25
CA VAL A 259 14.81 -16.26 -0.48
C VAL A 259 14.98 -16.45 -1.98
N LEU A 260 16.21 -16.38 -2.51
CA LEU A 260 16.49 -16.62 -3.93
C LEU A 260 16.14 -18.06 -4.35
N ARG A 261 16.51 -19.05 -3.52
CA ARG A 261 16.15 -20.47 -3.70
C ARG A 261 14.63 -20.67 -3.71
N HIS A 262 13.89 -20.06 -2.78
CA HIS A 262 12.43 -20.11 -2.75
C HIS A 262 11.84 -19.49 -4.02
N PHE A 263 12.23 -18.26 -4.35
CA PHE A 263 11.79 -17.55 -5.56
C PHE A 263 11.97 -18.43 -6.82
N ASN A 264 13.19 -18.93 -7.04
CA ASN A 264 13.50 -19.81 -8.17
C ASN A 264 12.69 -21.12 -8.15
N THR A 265 12.40 -21.68 -6.96
CA THR A 265 11.58 -22.90 -6.84
C THR A 265 10.13 -22.68 -7.30
N ILE A 266 9.58 -21.46 -7.15
CA ILE A 266 8.19 -21.14 -7.45
C ILE A 266 8.00 -20.56 -8.86
N VAL A 267 8.87 -19.67 -9.32
CA VAL A 267 8.67 -18.96 -10.61
C VAL A 267 8.84 -19.83 -11.84
N HIS A 268 9.74 -20.82 -11.80
CA HIS A 268 9.96 -21.77 -12.91
C HIS A 268 8.91 -22.91 -12.93
N GLN A 269 7.90 -22.88 -12.05
CA GLN A 269 6.77 -23.83 -12.12
C GLN A 269 5.92 -23.53 -13.36
N PRO A 270 5.47 -24.54 -14.13
CA PRO A 270 4.80 -24.31 -15.43
C PRO A 270 3.61 -23.34 -15.36
N ASN A 271 2.78 -23.44 -14.30
CA ASN A 271 1.61 -22.57 -14.10
C ASN A 271 1.98 -21.11 -13.76
N PHE A 272 3.17 -20.87 -13.19
CA PHE A 272 3.67 -19.53 -12.88
C PHE A 272 4.35 -18.94 -14.12
N LEU A 273 5.27 -19.69 -14.72
CA LEU A 273 6.05 -19.26 -15.89
C LEU A 273 5.15 -18.94 -17.09
N ALA A 274 4.08 -19.71 -17.30
CA ALA A 274 3.06 -19.46 -18.34
C ALA A 274 2.20 -18.21 -18.12
N VAL A 275 2.30 -17.54 -16.96
CA VAL A 275 1.68 -16.24 -16.66
C VAL A 275 2.72 -15.12 -16.53
N LEU A 276 3.99 -15.47 -16.30
CA LEU A 276 5.10 -14.52 -16.34
C LEU A 276 5.54 -14.20 -17.79
N GLY A 277 5.26 -15.08 -18.75
CA GLY A 277 5.53 -14.90 -20.17
C GLY A 277 6.98 -15.18 -20.60
N GLY A 278 7.86 -15.48 -19.65
CA GLY A 278 9.28 -15.76 -19.86
C GLY A 278 10.04 -15.85 -18.54
N GLU A 279 11.37 -15.95 -18.63
CA GLU A 279 12.25 -16.00 -17.46
C GLU A 279 12.22 -14.69 -16.64
N PRO A 280 12.27 -14.75 -15.30
CA PRO A 280 12.28 -13.56 -14.45
C PRO A 280 13.58 -12.76 -14.65
N THR A 281 13.46 -11.45 -14.86
CA THR A 281 14.62 -10.55 -14.89
C THR A 281 15.24 -10.44 -13.49
N LEU A 282 16.52 -10.79 -13.38
CA LEU A 282 17.36 -10.53 -12.21
C LEU A 282 18.30 -9.36 -12.54
N THR A 283 18.19 -8.23 -11.84
CA THR A 283 19.05 -7.06 -12.07
C THR A 283 20.39 -7.22 -11.37
N GLU A 284 21.49 -6.85 -12.02
CA GLU A 284 22.82 -6.93 -11.40
C GLU A 284 23.09 -5.77 -10.43
N SER A 285 22.55 -4.58 -10.72
CA SER A 285 22.56 -3.40 -9.84
C SER A 285 21.15 -2.85 -9.64
N LYS A 286 20.94 -2.06 -8.58
CA LYS A 286 19.67 -1.35 -8.35
C LYS A 286 19.42 -0.32 -9.46
N VAL A 287 18.18 -0.20 -9.91
CA VAL A 287 17.78 0.76 -10.94
C VAL A 287 17.74 2.16 -10.35
N GLU A 288 18.83 2.91 -10.54
CA GLU A 288 18.94 4.29 -10.10
C GLU A 288 17.93 5.21 -10.81
N PHE A 289 17.45 6.23 -10.10
CA PHE A 289 16.58 7.24 -10.69
C PHE A 289 17.37 8.13 -11.65
N THR A 290 17.18 7.91 -12.95
CA THR A 290 17.66 8.80 -14.01
C THR A 290 16.58 9.85 -14.32
N PRO A 291 16.84 11.16 -14.11
CA PRO A 291 15.84 12.19 -14.40
C PRO A 291 15.43 12.18 -15.88
N PRO A 292 14.11 12.19 -16.20
CA PRO A 292 13.67 12.13 -17.58
C PRO A 292 14.12 13.37 -18.36
N LYS A 293 14.78 13.16 -19.50
CA LYS A 293 15.17 14.25 -20.41
C LYS A 293 13.90 14.96 -20.91
N LYS A 294 13.78 16.26 -20.62
CA LYS A 294 12.66 17.10 -21.07
C LYS A 294 12.70 17.29 -22.59
N GLU A 295 11.99 16.44 -23.33
CA GLU A 295 11.58 16.77 -24.70
C GLU A 295 10.51 17.88 -24.65
N LYS A 296 10.67 18.92 -25.49
CA LYS A 296 9.71 20.02 -25.59
C LYS A 296 8.58 19.62 -26.56
N ALA A 297 7.39 19.40 -26.02
CA ALA A 297 6.14 19.27 -26.80
C ALA A 297 5.14 20.38 -26.44
N ALA A 298 4.24 20.68 -27.38
CA ALA A 298 3.40 21.88 -27.39
C ALA A 298 2.35 21.98 -26.26
N ALA A 299 1.83 23.21 -26.06
CA ALA A 299 0.82 23.53 -25.06
C ALA A 299 -0.58 23.72 -25.65
N ALA A 300 -1.57 23.83 -24.73
CA ALA A 300 -2.99 24.18 -24.88
C ALA A 300 -3.98 23.02 -25.13
N PRO A 301 -5.26 23.14 -24.67
CA PRO A 301 -5.79 23.95 -23.56
C PRO A 301 -6.59 23.14 -22.50
N LYS A 302 -6.87 23.76 -21.34
CA LYS A 302 -7.71 23.18 -20.28
C LYS A 302 -9.22 23.44 -20.49
N ALA A 303 -10.06 22.52 -20.03
CA ALA A 303 -11.45 22.74 -19.65
C ALA A 303 -11.74 22.06 -18.30
N GLU A 304 -12.77 22.51 -17.57
CA GLU A 304 -12.86 22.40 -16.11
C GLU A 304 -13.36 21.04 -15.55
N LYS A 305 -12.98 20.74 -14.29
CA LYS A 305 -13.75 19.91 -13.35
C LYS A 305 -13.79 20.59 -11.97
N LYS A 306 -14.93 20.50 -11.27
CA LYS A 306 -15.17 21.20 -9.98
C LYS A 306 -14.74 20.40 -8.74
N LYS A 307 -14.39 21.18 -7.69
CA LYS A 307 -14.35 20.94 -6.23
C LYS A 307 -15.54 20.10 -5.68
N GLU A 308 -15.60 19.53 -4.46
CA GLU A 308 -14.78 19.48 -3.19
C GLU A 308 -15.25 18.23 -2.36
N LYS A 309 -14.84 17.83 -1.12
CA LYS A 309 -13.96 18.32 -0.02
C LYS A 309 -12.87 17.25 0.34
N LYS A 310 -12.21 17.00 1.51
CA LYS A 310 -12.37 17.15 2.99
C LYS A 310 -13.43 16.24 3.67
N ASP A 311 -13.23 15.67 4.87
CA ASP A 311 -12.20 15.80 5.94
C ASP A 311 -11.50 14.45 6.25
N ASP A 312 -10.22 14.36 6.69
CA ASP A 312 -9.61 14.65 8.01
C ASP A 312 -10.13 13.78 9.18
N GLU A 313 -9.29 12.85 9.67
CA GLU A 313 -9.38 12.19 10.99
C GLU A 313 -7.95 11.75 11.42
N GLU A 314 -7.63 11.83 12.72
CA GLU A 314 -6.26 11.65 13.26
C GLU A 314 -6.02 10.22 13.79
N GLU A 315 -4.84 9.65 13.57
CA GLU A 315 -4.33 8.50 14.35
C GLU A 315 -2.99 8.85 15.02
N GLU A 316 -2.89 8.56 16.32
CA GLU A 316 -1.68 8.82 17.12
C GLU A 316 -0.57 7.80 16.82
N PRO A 317 0.70 8.23 16.61
CA PRO A 317 1.80 7.32 16.33
C PRO A 317 2.32 6.62 17.59
N LEU A 318 1.73 5.48 17.93
CA LEU A 318 2.24 4.54 18.93
C LEU A 318 3.51 3.82 18.43
N VAL A 319 4.69 4.42 18.67
CA VAL A 319 6.00 3.80 18.40
C VAL A 319 6.89 3.86 19.65
N PRO A 320 7.27 2.71 20.24
CA PRO A 320 8.18 2.68 21.39
C PRO A 320 9.54 3.32 21.10
N ALA A 321 10.10 4.04 22.08
CA ALA A 321 11.33 4.80 21.90
C ALA A 321 12.59 3.96 22.14
N GLU A 322 13.46 3.89 21.12
CA GLU A 322 14.87 3.49 21.27
C GLU A 322 15.81 4.70 21.13
N PRO A 323 17.06 4.64 21.63
CA PRO A 323 17.75 5.83 22.12
C PRO A 323 18.18 6.84 21.04
N LYS A 324 17.81 8.11 21.25
CA LYS A 324 18.31 9.24 20.44
C LYS A 324 19.82 9.44 20.65
N ALA A 325 20.54 9.65 19.55
CA ALA A 325 21.79 10.39 19.60
C ALA A 325 21.51 11.82 20.11
N LYS A 326 22.43 12.38 20.90
CA LYS A 326 22.24 13.70 21.53
C LYS A 326 22.14 14.80 20.48
N HIS A 327 21.13 15.65 20.62
CA HIS A 327 20.93 16.80 19.73
C HIS A 327 22.09 17.81 19.91
N PRO A 328 22.63 18.46 18.85
CA PRO A 328 23.76 19.40 19.00
C PRO A 328 23.52 20.49 20.06
N CYS A 329 22.31 21.07 20.09
CA CYS A 329 21.89 22.05 21.10
C CYS A 329 21.82 21.54 22.55
N GLU A 330 21.94 20.23 22.84
CA GLU A 330 22.11 19.74 24.22
C GLU A 330 23.43 20.24 24.84
N ALA A 331 24.46 20.50 24.02
CA ALA A 331 25.72 21.09 24.47
C ALA A 331 25.54 22.52 25.04
N LEU A 332 24.43 23.20 24.71
CA LEU A 332 24.06 24.51 25.25
C LEU A 332 23.38 24.41 26.64
N GLY A 333 23.19 23.20 27.19
CA GLY A 333 22.54 23.00 28.49
C GLY A 333 21.05 23.34 28.49
N SER A 334 20.49 23.71 29.65
CA SER A 334 19.14 24.28 29.74
C SER A 334 19.16 25.81 29.51
N ALA A 335 18.12 26.34 28.87
CA ALA A 335 17.95 27.78 28.69
C ALA A 335 17.79 28.47 30.05
N LYS A 336 18.48 29.60 30.26
CA LYS A 336 18.46 30.34 31.52
C LYS A 336 17.99 31.78 31.36
N CYS A 337 18.17 32.37 30.18
CA CYS A 337 17.75 33.74 29.91
C CYS A 337 16.27 33.90 29.58
N PHE A 338 15.66 32.94 28.87
CA PHE A 338 14.33 33.08 28.27
C PHE A 338 13.46 31.82 28.45
N PRO A 339 12.22 31.93 28.98
CA PRO A 339 11.33 30.78 29.16
C PRO A 339 10.63 30.40 27.84
N PHE A 340 11.36 29.70 26.98
CA PHE A 340 10.94 29.32 25.62
C PHE A 340 9.66 28.46 25.55
N ASP A 341 9.40 27.61 26.55
CA ASP A 341 8.16 26.83 26.62
C ASP A 341 6.96 27.71 27.04
N GLU A 342 7.20 28.76 27.85
CA GLU A 342 6.17 29.76 28.18
C GLU A 342 5.81 30.59 26.96
N TRP A 343 6.79 30.98 26.13
CA TRP A 343 6.53 31.64 24.85
C TRP A 343 5.56 30.84 23.98
N LYS A 344 5.82 29.54 23.80
CA LYS A 344 4.95 28.65 23.01
C LYS A 344 3.55 28.53 23.58
N ARG A 345 3.40 28.62 24.91
CA ARG A 345 2.11 28.69 25.60
C ARG A 345 1.40 30.03 25.34
N GLN A 346 2.09 31.16 25.46
CA GLN A 346 1.53 32.49 25.19
C GLN A 346 1.07 32.62 23.74
N PHE A 347 1.90 32.22 22.77
CA PHE A 347 1.54 32.21 21.35
C PHE A 347 0.35 31.29 21.01
N SER A 348 0.09 30.26 21.83
CA SER A 348 -1.02 29.32 21.60
C SER A 348 -2.33 29.73 22.29
N ASN A 349 -2.25 30.51 23.37
CA ASN A 349 -3.37 30.73 24.29
C ASN A 349 -3.80 32.21 24.41
N SER A 350 -3.07 33.14 23.78
CA SER A 350 -3.33 34.58 23.80
C SER A 350 -3.41 35.15 22.39
N GLU A 351 -4.20 36.20 22.23
CA GLU A 351 -4.29 36.98 20.98
C GLU A 351 -2.90 37.42 20.51
N PHE A 352 -2.63 37.33 19.20
CA PHE A 352 -1.30 37.55 18.63
C PHE A 352 -0.61 38.87 19.07
N PRO A 353 -1.31 40.04 19.13
CA PRO A 353 -0.69 41.27 19.63
C PRO A 353 -0.28 41.22 21.11
N VAL A 354 -1.00 40.44 21.94
CA VAL A 354 -0.70 40.23 23.36
C VAL A 354 0.50 39.30 23.52
N ALA A 355 0.54 38.21 22.74
CA ALA A 355 1.68 37.31 22.71
C ALA A 355 2.96 38.03 22.25
N MET A 356 2.91 38.77 21.13
CA MET A 356 4.07 39.53 20.63
C MET A 356 4.56 40.59 21.60
N LYS A 357 3.65 41.30 22.28
CA LYS A 357 4.04 42.23 23.34
C LYS A 357 4.75 41.51 24.49
N TRP A 358 4.24 40.36 24.94
CA TRP A 358 4.92 39.55 25.97
C TRP A 358 6.31 39.11 25.51
N LEU A 359 6.49 38.76 24.23
CA LEU A 359 7.80 38.43 23.68
C LEU A 359 8.76 39.63 23.75
N GLU A 360 8.34 40.80 23.29
CA GLU A 360 9.13 42.04 23.33
C GLU A 360 9.54 42.44 24.77
N GLU A 361 8.70 42.15 25.77
CA GLU A 361 8.98 42.42 27.18
C GLU A 361 9.88 41.36 27.86
N ASN A 362 9.98 40.14 27.33
CA ASN A 362 10.66 39.01 27.99
C ASN A 362 11.85 38.41 27.22
N ILE A 363 12.03 38.72 25.94
CA ILE A 363 13.07 38.07 25.11
C ILE A 363 14.49 38.55 25.43
N ASP A 364 15.39 37.58 25.65
CA ASP A 364 16.83 37.81 25.62
C ASP A 364 17.44 37.12 24.39
N LEU A 365 18.19 37.89 23.61
CA LEU A 365 18.89 37.45 22.41
C LEU A 365 20.26 36.83 22.72
N SER A 366 20.66 36.72 24.00
CA SER A 366 21.94 36.14 24.42
C SER A 366 22.06 34.63 24.09
N GLU A 367 20.96 33.88 24.15
CA GLU A 367 20.90 32.47 23.74
C GLU A 367 20.03 32.22 22.49
N TYR A 368 19.45 33.23 21.85
CA TYR A 368 18.44 33.06 20.80
C TYR A 368 18.73 33.92 19.55
N SER A 369 18.52 33.34 18.37
CA SER A 369 18.65 34.04 17.09
C SER A 369 17.47 33.78 16.15
N PHE A 370 17.25 34.71 15.21
CA PHE A 370 16.16 34.66 14.26
C PHE A 370 16.67 34.41 12.85
N TRP A 371 15.94 33.59 12.10
CA TRP A 371 16.31 33.15 10.75
C TRP A 371 15.11 33.21 9.81
N LYS A 372 15.29 33.89 8.69
CA LYS A 372 14.43 33.85 7.52
C LYS A 372 14.80 32.61 6.72
N VAL A 373 13.79 31.81 6.38
CA VAL A 373 13.94 30.52 5.72
C VAL A 373 13.13 30.57 4.42
N THR A 374 13.80 30.54 3.27
CA THR A 374 13.17 30.67 1.94
C THR A 374 13.44 29.41 1.11
N TYR A 375 12.42 28.84 0.47
CA TYR A 375 12.59 27.60 -0.31
C TYR A 375 13.23 27.88 -1.68
N LYS A 376 14.22 27.09 -2.09
CA LYS A 376 15.00 27.34 -3.33
C LYS A 376 14.20 27.10 -4.61
N TYR A 377 13.42 26.02 -4.64
CA TYR A 377 12.84 25.48 -5.88
C TYR A 377 11.41 25.98 -6.13
N HIS A 378 11.21 27.30 -6.11
CA HIS A 378 9.88 27.91 -6.34
C HIS A 378 9.21 27.44 -7.65
N ASP A 379 9.99 27.20 -8.72
CA ASP A 379 9.49 26.73 -10.01
C ASP A 379 8.88 25.30 -9.96
N GLU A 380 9.10 24.54 -8.88
CA GLU A 380 8.52 23.21 -8.66
C GLU A 380 7.19 23.27 -7.87
N LEU A 381 6.81 24.44 -7.34
CA LEU A 381 5.62 24.63 -6.52
C LEU A 381 4.34 24.74 -7.37
N THR A 382 3.71 23.59 -7.61
CA THR A 382 2.54 23.46 -8.49
C THR A 382 1.21 23.88 -7.84
N GLN A 383 0.88 23.39 -6.64
CA GLN A 383 -0.38 23.75 -5.96
C GLN A 383 -0.12 24.26 -4.54
N VAL A 384 -0.94 25.23 -4.11
CA VAL A 384 -0.81 25.87 -2.79
C VAL A 384 -0.86 24.83 -1.66
N PHE A 385 -1.86 23.93 -1.67
CA PHE A 385 -1.96 22.88 -0.65
C PHE A 385 -0.79 21.88 -0.69
N MET A 386 -0.21 21.62 -1.87
CA MET A 386 0.99 20.76 -1.99
C MET A 386 2.23 21.47 -1.43
N SER A 387 2.30 22.79 -1.60
CA SER A 387 3.34 23.65 -1.03
C SER A 387 3.21 23.73 0.50
N ALA A 388 1.99 23.82 1.03
CA ALA A 388 1.73 23.79 2.47
C ALA A 388 1.99 22.40 3.09
N ASN A 389 1.71 21.32 2.35
CA ASN A 389 2.09 19.96 2.76
C ASN A 389 3.61 19.75 2.73
N LEU A 390 4.35 20.44 1.86
CA LEU A 390 5.82 20.45 1.84
C LEU A 390 6.36 21.11 3.13
N ILE A 391 5.81 22.25 3.53
CA ILE A 391 6.11 22.91 4.82
C ILE A 391 5.77 21.97 6.00
N GLY A 392 4.58 21.37 6.01
CA GLY A 392 4.16 20.43 7.05
C GLY A 392 5.09 19.22 7.16
N GLY A 393 5.55 18.66 6.04
CA GLY A 393 6.54 17.60 6.03
C GLY A 393 7.90 18.02 6.60
N PHE A 394 8.36 19.23 6.27
CA PHE A 394 9.60 19.79 6.83
C PHE A 394 9.48 19.97 8.35
N HIS A 395 8.34 20.49 8.81
CA HIS A 395 8.00 20.59 10.24
C HIS A 395 8.02 19.23 10.95
N SER A 396 7.42 18.18 10.38
CA SER A 396 7.47 16.82 10.96
C SER A 396 8.89 16.25 11.08
N ARG A 397 9.83 16.66 10.20
CA ARG A 397 11.24 16.25 10.26
C ARG A 397 12.04 17.07 11.30
N LEU A 398 11.60 18.28 11.60
CA LEU A 398 12.20 19.15 12.63
C LEU A 398 11.72 18.83 14.06
N GLU A 399 10.84 17.84 14.25
CA GLU A 399 10.33 17.40 15.56
C GLU A 399 11.45 17.03 16.56
N ALA A 400 12.60 16.55 16.07
CA ALA A 400 13.77 16.29 16.91
C ALA A 400 14.33 17.57 17.59
N SER A 401 14.15 18.73 16.96
CA SER A 401 14.60 20.05 17.39
C SER A 401 13.53 20.86 18.12
N ARG A 402 12.34 20.30 18.39
CA ARG A 402 11.17 21.02 18.95
C ARG A 402 11.44 21.76 20.27
N LYS A 403 12.41 21.31 21.07
CA LYS A 403 12.85 22.00 22.30
C LYS A 403 13.72 23.24 22.08
N TYR A 404 14.13 23.50 20.83
CA TYR A 404 15.11 24.53 20.45
C TYR A 404 14.66 25.41 19.28
N LEU A 405 13.51 25.10 18.66
CA LEU A 405 12.99 25.73 17.45
C LEU A 405 11.52 26.11 17.60
N PHE A 406 11.16 27.31 17.11
CA PHE A 406 9.80 27.82 16.97
C PHE A 406 9.72 28.64 15.68
N GLY A 407 8.58 28.66 14.99
CA GLY A 407 8.39 29.60 13.87
C GLY A 407 7.18 29.31 13.00
N SER A 408 7.10 29.99 11.87
CA SER A 408 6.04 29.83 10.88
C SER A 408 6.62 29.96 9.48
N ALA A 409 6.06 29.21 8.53
CA ALA A 409 6.30 29.42 7.11
C ALA A 409 4.98 29.43 6.34
N GLY A 410 4.88 30.37 5.41
CA GLY A 410 3.75 30.56 4.52
C GLY A 410 4.06 30.16 3.09
N VAL A 411 2.99 29.85 2.37
CA VAL A 411 2.88 29.78 0.93
C VAL A 411 2.26 31.10 0.46
N TYR A 412 2.95 31.80 -0.43
CA TYR A 412 2.50 33.06 -1.01
C TYR A 412 2.21 32.84 -2.49
N GLY A 413 1.16 33.48 -3.02
CA GLY A 413 0.80 33.41 -4.42
C GLY A 413 -0.26 32.37 -4.76
N LYS A 414 -0.24 31.88 -5.99
CA LYS A 414 -1.38 31.17 -6.62
C LYS A 414 -0.87 29.92 -7.36
N THR A 415 -1.76 29.02 -7.74
CA THR A 415 -1.40 27.71 -8.34
C THR A 415 -0.47 27.86 -9.56
N ASN A 416 0.69 27.20 -9.52
CA ASN A 416 1.84 27.28 -10.46
C ASN A 416 2.56 28.64 -10.50
N ALA A 417 2.33 29.50 -9.50
CA ALA A 417 2.97 30.79 -9.29
C ALA A 417 2.99 31.10 -7.78
N SER A 418 3.55 30.15 -7.01
CA SER A 418 3.61 30.21 -5.55
C SER A 418 5.04 30.11 -5.03
N LYS A 419 5.31 30.74 -3.89
CA LYS A 419 6.62 30.76 -3.21
C LYS A 419 6.46 30.34 -1.75
N ILE A 420 7.51 29.82 -1.13
CA ILE A 420 7.53 29.45 0.30
C ILE A 420 8.60 30.28 1.03
N GLN A 421 8.20 30.92 2.11
CA GLN A 421 9.08 31.69 3.00
C GLN A 421 8.55 31.68 4.44
N GLY A 422 9.44 31.76 5.43
CA GLY A 422 9.07 31.82 6.83
C GLY A 422 10.12 32.49 7.72
N ALA A 423 9.77 32.66 8.98
CA ALA A 423 10.63 33.20 10.03
C ALA A 423 10.63 32.24 11.23
N TYR A 424 11.82 31.91 11.73
CA TYR A 424 12.02 30.97 12.83
C TYR A 424 12.94 31.57 13.89
N MET A 425 12.59 31.33 15.16
CA MET A 425 13.43 31.59 16.33
C MET A 425 14.09 30.28 16.75
N ILE A 426 15.42 30.30 16.82
CA ILE A 426 16.24 29.16 17.23
C ILE A 426 17.02 29.46 18.51
N ARG A 427 17.37 28.43 19.27
CA ARG A 427 18.34 28.54 20.36
C ARG A 427 19.77 28.32 19.85
N GLY A 428 20.67 29.23 20.22
CA GLY A 428 22.02 29.37 19.67
C GLY A 428 22.06 30.28 18.44
N SER A 429 23.25 30.44 17.86
CA SER A 429 23.50 31.20 16.62
C SER A 429 23.79 30.30 15.41
N ASP A 430 23.97 29.00 15.60
CA ASP A 430 24.13 28.04 14.49
C ASP A 430 22.78 27.43 14.10
N TYR A 431 22.29 27.81 12.92
CA TYR A 431 21.08 27.21 12.35
C TYR A 431 21.30 25.74 11.94
N LYS A 432 22.54 25.33 11.59
CA LYS A 432 22.78 23.96 11.12
C LYS A 432 22.54 22.95 12.22
N GLY A 433 23.10 23.17 13.42
CA GLY A 433 22.82 22.36 14.61
C GLY A 433 21.35 22.30 15.06
N VAL A 434 20.44 23.07 14.44
CA VAL A 434 18.99 23.07 14.69
C VAL A 434 18.19 22.50 13.51
N PHE A 435 18.60 22.73 12.26
CA PHE A 435 17.88 22.29 11.06
C PHE A 435 18.43 20.99 10.43
N ASP A 436 19.67 20.58 10.73
CA ASP A 436 20.32 19.38 10.15
C ASP A 436 19.63 18.05 10.52
N VAL A 437 18.74 18.04 11.51
CA VAL A 437 17.86 16.89 11.79
C VAL A 437 16.87 16.59 10.65
N ALA A 438 16.56 17.59 9.82
CA ALA A 438 15.65 17.48 8.68
C ALA A 438 16.46 17.43 7.37
N PRO A 439 16.65 16.26 6.75
CA PRO A 439 17.61 16.06 5.64
C PRO A 439 17.28 16.81 4.34
N ASP A 440 16.18 17.55 4.30
CA ASP A 440 15.79 18.46 3.23
C ASP A 440 16.13 19.95 3.52
N TRP A 441 16.79 20.26 4.64
CA TRP A 441 17.17 21.64 5.01
C TRP A 441 17.98 22.35 3.92
N GLU A 442 18.84 21.62 3.20
CA GLU A 442 19.61 22.17 2.06
C GLU A 442 18.73 22.75 0.94
N SER A 443 17.45 22.36 0.87
CA SER A 443 16.45 22.90 -0.07
C SER A 443 15.98 24.31 0.26
N TYR A 444 16.42 24.87 1.39
CA TYR A 444 16.11 26.22 1.83
C TYR A 444 17.38 27.07 1.94
N ASP A 445 17.23 28.39 1.77
CA ASP A 445 18.23 29.39 2.14
C ASP A 445 17.89 30.00 3.50
N PHE A 446 18.94 30.24 4.28
CA PHE A 446 18.88 30.71 5.67
C PHE A 446 19.58 32.07 5.77
N GLU A 447 18.81 33.12 6.00
CA GLU A 447 19.31 34.49 6.24
C GLU A 447 19.06 34.85 7.70
N GLN A 448 20.07 35.37 8.39
CA GLN A 448 19.93 35.79 9.78
C GLN A 448 19.16 37.11 9.85
N LEU A 449 18.19 37.21 10.76
CA LEU A 449 17.38 38.40 11.01
C LEU A 449 17.82 39.09 12.32
N ASP A 450 17.70 40.41 12.36
CA ASP A 450 17.77 41.19 13.60
C ASP A 450 16.36 41.38 14.16
N PHE A 451 16.13 40.92 15.39
CA PHE A 451 14.80 40.94 16.03
C PHE A 451 14.18 42.35 16.15
N LYS A 452 14.97 43.43 16.15
CA LYS A 452 14.50 44.81 16.31
C LYS A 452 14.24 45.47 14.95
N ASN A 453 15.10 45.22 13.97
CA ASN A 453 14.98 45.82 12.64
C ASN A 453 13.95 45.05 11.78
N ASP A 454 13.94 43.73 11.85
CA ASP A 454 13.08 42.85 11.02
C ASP A 454 11.76 42.47 11.71
N ILE A 455 11.40 43.15 12.80
CA ILE A 455 10.27 42.77 13.66
C ILE A 455 8.92 42.73 12.92
N GLU A 456 8.73 43.60 11.92
CA GLU A 456 7.51 43.61 11.09
C GLU A 456 7.45 42.39 10.16
N PHE A 457 8.59 41.95 9.61
CA PHE A 457 8.68 40.74 8.80
C PHE A 457 8.43 39.47 9.64
N ILE A 458 9.02 39.41 10.84
CA ILE A 458 8.81 38.30 11.79
C ILE A 458 7.32 38.25 12.18
N LYS A 459 6.72 39.39 12.56
CA LYS A 459 5.30 39.48 12.91
C LYS A 459 4.40 39.03 11.76
N GLY A 460 4.64 39.54 10.56
CA GLY A 460 3.86 39.18 9.37
C GLY A 460 3.96 37.68 9.02
N CYS A 461 5.15 37.09 9.09
CA CYS A 461 5.33 35.64 8.91
C CYS A 461 4.57 34.78 9.93
N TRP A 462 4.40 35.28 11.16
CA TRP A 462 3.80 34.55 12.28
C TRP A 462 2.29 34.76 12.41
N ASN A 463 1.76 35.92 12.01
CA ASN A 463 0.32 36.19 11.93
C ASN A 463 -0.30 35.91 10.55
N TRP A 464 0.54 35.56 9.56
CA TRP A 464 0.17 35.31 8.16
C TRP A 464 -0.31 36.54 7.36
N ASP A 465 0.06 37.74 7.81
CA ASP A 465 -0.28 39.02 7.17
C ASP A 465 0.76 39.52 6.15
N ASN A 466 1.91 38.85 5.99
CA ASN A 466 2.95 39.31 5.08
C ASN A 466 2.69 38.95 3.60
N THR A 467 3.35 39.71 2.71
CA THR A 467 3.46 39.39 1.27
C THR A 467 4.91 39.05 0.94
N PHE A 468 5.12 38.24 -0.10
CA PHE A 468 6.47 37.93 -0.60
C PHE A 468 6.53 38.20 -2.11
N ASP A 469 7.43 39.10 -2.53
CA ASP A 469 7.57 39.58 -3.92
C ASP A 469 6.25 40.04 -4.57
N GLY A 470 5.39 40.71 -3.78
CA GLY A 470 4.07 41.17 -4.20
C GLY A 470 3.00 40.08 -4.28
N LEU A 471 3.30 38.85 -3.83
CA LEU A 471 2.34 37.76 -3.71
C LEU A 471 1.64 37.78 -2.34
N GLU A 472 0.31 37.71 -2.36
CA GLU A 472 -0.56 37.55 -1.19
C GLU A 472 -0.32 36.20 -0.49
N TYR A 473 -0.46 36.13 0.83
CA TYR A 473 -0.48 34.87 1.58
C TYR A 473 -1.65 33.97 1.14
N ALA A 474 -1.44 32.64 1.14
CA ALA A 474 -2.43 31.68 0.61
C ALA A 474 -2.68 30.45 1.52
N ASP A 475 -1.66 29.89 2.17
CA ASP A 475 -1.72 28.77 3.13
C ASP A 475 -0.39 28.70 3.91
N GLY A 476 -0.28 27.93 4.99
CA GLY A 476 0.92 27.94 5.84
C GLY A 476 0.81 27.06 7.09
N LYS A 477 1.90 26.97 7.85
CA LYS A 477 2.02 26.16 9.07
C LYS A 477 2.88 26.85 10.13
N VAL A 478 2.55 26.62 11.40
CA VAL A 478 3.34 27.04 12.57
C VAL A 478 4.00 25.80 13.18
N PHE A 479 5.30 25.87 13.44
CA PHE A 479 6.06 24.88 14.20
C PHE A 479 6.23 25.35 15.65
N LYS A 480 5.66 24.59 16.60
CA LYS A 480 5.67 24.87 18.03
C LYS A 480 5.77 23.59 18.86
#